data_AF-A0A4Y5SKK4-F1
#
_entry.id   AF-A0A4Y5SKK4-F1
#
_cell.length_a   1.000
_cell.length_b   1.000
_cell.length_c   1.000
_cell.angle_alpha   90.00
_cell.angle_beta   90.00
_cell.angle_gamma   90.00
#
_symmetry.space_group_name_H-M   'P 1'
#
loop_
_entity.id
_entity.type
_entity.pdbx_description
1 polymer ?
#
loop_
_entity_poly.entity_id
_entity_poly.type
_entity_poly.pdbx_seq_one_letter_code
_entity_poly.pdbx_strand_id
1 'polypeptide(L)'
;MKLIIKPNKGFGKIGVEIDEELWEDIEHLSERYGVSPGSVIEIALRGEFREPKGNLEELEEKARELEERTWELEREYAPLRFKAYGLSEDNKILAIELSGLIAENNQLKRFLRMKPERNVELRKLISYYLQG
;
A
#
# COMPACT_ATOMS: atom_id res chain seq x y z
N MET A 1 26.34 25.85 -14.86
CA MET A 1 24.94 26.37 -14.70
C MET A 1 24.85 27.42 -13.59
N LYS A 2 23.85 28.34 -13.64
CA LYS A 2 23.72 29.45 -12.66
C LYS A 2 22.62 29.19 -11.63
N LEU A 3 23.00 28.93 -10.39
CA LEU A 3 22.05 28.77 -9.27
C LEU A 3 21.80 30.14 -8.61
N ILE A 4 20.52 30.53 -8.46
CA ILE A 4 20.15 31.78 -7.78
C ILE A 4 19.49 31.42 -6.45
N ILE A 5 20.22 31.56 -5.36
CA ILE A 5 19.71 31.36 -4.00
C ILE A 5 19.10 32.69 -3.51
N LYS A 6 17.81 32.67 -3.17
CA LYS A 6 17.11 33.81 -2.54
C LYS A 6 16.98 33.56 -1.03
N PRO A 7 17.47 34.47 -0.18
CA PRO A 7 17.30 34.34 1.27
C PRO A 7 15.87 34.68 1.70
N ASN A 8 15.42 34.08 2.80
CA ASN A 8 14.11 34.33 3.40
C ASN A 8 13.99 35.72 4.07
N LYS A 9 15.12 36.40 4.38
CA LYS A 9 15.18 37.80 4.84
C LYS A 9 16.41 38.50 4.27
N GLY A 10 16.22 39.69 3.69
CA GLY A 10 17.29 40.54 3.08
C GLY A 10 17.27 40.58 1.54
N PHE A 11 18.02 41.52 0.95
CA PHE A 11 18.05 41.80 -0.50
C PHE A 11 19.24 41.19 -1.27
N GLY A 12 19.96 40.23 -0.69
CA GLY A 12 21.11 39.60 -1.36
C GLY A 12 20.68 38.37 -2.16
N LYS A 13 20.60 38.45 -3.49
CA LYS A 13 20.55 37.24 -4.34
C LYS A 13 21.97 36.71 -4.48
N ILE A 14 22.24 35.50 -4.02
CA ILE A 14 23.54 34.86 -4.23
C ILE A 14 23.44 34.06 -5.54
N GLY A 15 24.13 34.53 -6.57
CA GLY A 15 24.31 33.79 -7.82
C GLY A 15 25.59 32.99 -7.74
N VAL A 16 25.50 31.67 -7.79
CA VAL A 16 26.66 30.78 -7.83
C VAL A 16 26.71 30.14 -9.20
N GLU A 17 27.90 30.13 -9.79
CA GLU A 17 28.19 29.37 -10.99
C GLU A 17 28.68 28.00 -10.56
N ILE A 18 27.91 26.97 -10.92
CA ILE A 18 28.21 25.57 -10.63
C ILE A 18 28.73 24.95 -11.92
N ASP A 19 29.83 24.21 -11.81
CA ASP A 19 30.39 23.46 -12.93
C ASP A 19 29.38 22.44 -13.48
N GLU A 20 29.49 22.08 -14.76
CA GLU A 20 28.57 21.15 -15.41
C GLU A 20 28.69 19.73 -14.82
N GLU A 21 29.91 19.29 -14.50
CA GLU A 21 30.18 17.99 -13.87
C GLU A 21 29.52 17.91 -12.48
N LEU A 22 29.66 18.98 -11.68
CA LEU A 22 29.05 19.04 -10.34
C LEU A 22 27.52 19.10 -10.41
N TRP A 23 26.96 19.66 -11.47
CA TRP A 23 25.51 19.69 -11.66
C TRP A 23 24.95 18.31 -12.01
N GLU A 24 25.63 17.55 -12.88
CA GLU A 24 25.27 16.17 -13.22
C GLU A 24 25.27 15.27 -11.97
N ASP A 25 26.26 15.42 -11.10
CA ASP A 25 26.31 14.69 -9.82
C ASP A 25 25.11 15.00 -8.92
N ILE A 26 24.71 16.28 -8.86
CA ILE A 26 23.55 16.73 -8.07
C ILE A 26 22.25 16.16 -8.65
N GLU A 27 22.10 16.14 -9.98
CA GLU A 27 20.93 15.55 -10.65
C GLU A 27 20.85 14.04 -10.41
N HIS A 28 21.97 13.34 -10.51
CA HIS A 28 22.01 11.90 -10.26
C HIS A 28 21.64 11.56 -8.80
N LEU A 29 22.09 12.35 -7.82
CA LEU A 29 21.67 12.22 -6.42
C LEU A 29 20.18 12.55 -6.23
N SER A 30 19.69 13.59 -6.92
CA SER A 30 18.29 14.00 -6.90
C SER A 30 17.38 12.86 -7.39
N GLU A 31 17.72 12.20 -8.49
CA GLU A 31 16.98 11.06 -9.03
C GLU A 31 17.04 9.84 -8.11
N ARG A 32 18.24 9.48 -7.65
CA ARG A 32 18.45 8.31 -6.78
C ARG A 32 17.61 8.37 -5.49
N TYR A 33 17.51 9.56 -4.89
CA TYR A 33 16.85 9.75 -3.60
C TYR A 33 15.45 10.40 -3.70
N GLY A 34 14.97 10.70 -4.91
CA GLY A 34 13.65 11.29 -5.14
C GLY A 34 13.46 12.68 -4.50
N VAL A 35 14.54 13.45 -4.35
CA VAL A 35 14.55 14.80 -3.76
C VAL A 35 14.90 15.84 -4.80
N SER A 36 14.56 17.12 -4.60
CA SER A 36 14.90 18.16 -5.58
C SER A 36 16.40 18.50 -5.58
N PRO A 37 17.01 18.92 -6.72
CA PRO A 37 18.41 19.37 -6.75
C PRO A 37 18.70 20.49 -5.74
N GLY A 38 17.74 21.40 -5.54
CA GLY A 38 17.85 22.45 -4.54
C GLY A 38 17.93 21.92 -3.10
N SER A 39 17.20 20.84 -2.80
CA SER A 39 17.27 20.17 -1.50
C SER A 39 18.62 19.49 -1.28
N VAL A 40 19.20 18.87 -2.31
CA VAL A 40 20.54 18.28 -2.25
C VAL A 40 21.58 19.35 -1.91
N ILE A 41 21.54 20.50 -2.60
CA ILE A 41 22.43 21.63 -2.37
C ILE A 41 22.22 22.22 -0.97
N GLU A 42 20.97 22.36 -0.52
CA GLU A 42 20.66 22.86 0.82
C GLU A 42 21.21 21.96 1.92
N ILE A 43 21.05 20.64 1.80
CA ILE A 43 21.59 19.66 2.75
C ILE A 43 23.12 19.72 2.77
N ALA A 44 23.75 19.76 1.60
CA ALA A 44 25.20 19.87 1.47
C ALA A 44 25.75 21.15 2.12
N LEU A 45 25.08 22.28 1.94
CA LEU A 45 25.47 23.58 2.52
C LEU A 45 25.22 23.66 4.02
N ARG A 46 24.16 23.02 4.53
CA ARG A 46 23.85 23.00 5.97
C ARG A 46 24.75 22.04 6.74
N GLY A 47 25.39 21.08 6.06
CA GLY A 47 26.19 20.04 6.70
C GLY A 47 25.36 19.14 7.63
N GLU A 48 24.03 19.14 7.49
CA GLU A 48 23.10 18.32 8.27
C GLU A 48 23.06 16.88 7.72
N PHE A 49 24.21 16.25 7.58
CA PHE A 49 24.26 14.81 7.34
C PHE A 49 23.94 14.13 8.67
N ARG A 50 22.76 13.50 8.75
CA ARG A 50 22.47 12.62 9.89
C ARG A 50 23.47 11.49 9.86
N GLU A 51 24.38 11.45 10.84
CA GLU A 51 25.19 10.27 11.05
C GLU A 51 24.27 9.08 11.32
N PRO A 52 24.42 7.96 10.58
CA PRO A 52 23.60 6.79 10.81
C PRO A 52 23.79 6.33 12.26
N LYS A 53 22.68 6.24 12.99
CA LYS A 53 22.67 5.67 14.34
C LYS A 53 22.73 4.14 14.20
N GLY A 54 23.93 3.59 14.31
CA GLY A 54 24.16 2.14 14.28
C GLY A 54 24.97 1.67 13.08
N ASN A 55 25.24 0.37 13.02
CA ASN A 55 25.97 -0.24 11.93
C ASN A 55 25.05 -0.40 10.71
N LEU A 56 25.21 0.47 9.70
CA LEU A 56 24.39 0.48 8.49
C LEU A 56 24.42 -0.87 7.77
N GLU A 57 25.61 -1.48 7.65
CA GLU A 57 25.79 -2.77 6.97
C GLU A 57 24.98 -3.88 7.66
N GLU A 58 24.99 -3.93 8.99
CA GLU A 58 24.25 -4.93 9.76
C GLU A 58 22.72 -4.74 9.60
N LEU A 59 22.26 -3.49 9.49
CA LEU A 59 20.84 -3.19 9.27
C LEU A 59 20.39 -3.56 7.85
N GLU A 60 21.22 -3.28 6.85
CA GLU A 60 20.96 -3.67 5.46
C GLU A 60 20.92 -5.19 5.30
N GLU A 61 21.83 -5.91 5.96
CA GLU A 61 21.85 -7.38 5.94
C GLU A 61 20.60 -7.98 6.60
N LYS A 62 20.19 -7.46 7.76
CA LYS A 62 18.94 -7.87 8.43
C LYS A 62 17.70 -7.57 7.59
N ALA A 63 17.67 -6.44 6.91
CA ALA A 63 16.57 -6.09 6.01
C ALA A 63 16.47 -7.10 4.87
N ARG A 64 17.61 -7.49 4.28
CA ARG A 64 17.68 -8.50 3.22
C ARG A 64 17.22 -9.88 3.70
N GLU A 65 17.68 -10.33 4.88
CA GLU A 65 17.23 -11.61 5.46
C GLU A 65 15.71 -11.63 5.70
N LEU A 66 15.15 -10.51 6.19
CA LEU A 66 13.71 -10.38 6.40
C LEU A 66 12.92 -10.39 5.08
N GLU A 67 13.45 -9.76 4.04
CA GLU A 67 12.84 -9.76 2.72
C GLU A 67 12.79 -11.18 2.14
N GLU A 68 13.89 -11.93 2.21
CA GLU A 68 13.97 -13.33 1.77
C GLU A 68 12.97 -14.22 2.53
N ARG A 69 12.94 -14.12 3.86
CA ARG A 69 11.97 -14.87 4.69
C ARG A 69 10.53 -14.53 4.35
N THR A 70 10.23 -13.27 4.08
CA THR A 70 8.88 -12.84 3.70
C THR A 70 8.49 -13.48 2.38
N TRP A 71 9.40 -13.51 1.40
CA TRP A 71 9.20 -14.18 0.13
C TRP A 71 8.96 -15.69 0.27
N GLU A 72 9.71 -16.37 1.13
CA GLU A 72 9.52 -17.79 1.40
C GLU A 72 8.14 -18.08 1.99
N LEU A 73 7.72 -17.29 2.98
CA LEU A 73 6.39 -17.39 3.59
C LEU A 73 5.29 -17.11 2.57
N GLU A 74 5.42 -16.05 1.76
CA GLU A 74 4.44 -15.77 0.70
C GLU A 74 4.31 -16.94 -0.27
N ARG A 75 5.43 -17.54 -0.66
CA ARG A 75 5.43 -18.70 -1.55
C ARG A 75 4.78 -19.93 -0.90
N GLU A 76 5.06 -20.20 0.38
CA GLU A 76 4.49 -21.32 1.12
C GLU A 76 2.98 -21.17 1.29
N TYR A 77 2.51 -19.96 1.60
CA TYR A 77 1.10 -19.69 1.88
C TYR A 77 0.28 -19.22 0.66
N ALA A 78 0.90 -18.96 -0.49
CA ALA A 78 0.20 -18.59 -1.72
C ALA A 78 -0.92 -19.58 -2.12
N PRO A 79 -0.72 -20.91 -2.07
CA PRO A 79 -1.79 -21.87 -2.37
C PRO A 79 -2.96 -21.78 -1.38
N LEU A 80 -2.68 -21.51 -0.10
CA LEU A 80 -3.71 -21.35 0.92
C LEU A 80 -4.52 -20.08 0.67
N ARG A 81 -3.84 -18.97 0.36
CA ARG A 81 -4.47 -17.70 -0.02
C ARG A 81 -5.38 -17.87 -1.23
N PHE A 82 -4.92 -18.56 -2.26
CA PHE A 82 -5.71 -18.82 -3.47
C PHE A 82 -6.95 -19.66 -3.16
N LYS A 83 -6.80 -20.75 -2.39
CA LYS A 83 -7.93 -21.59 -1.95
C LYS A 83 -8.93 -20.81 -1.11
N ALA A 84 -8.46 -20.01 -0.16
CA ALA A 84 -9.31 -19.20 0.69
C ALA A 84 -10.10 -18.17 -0.12
N TYR A 85 -9.46 -17.53 -1.11
CA TYR A 85 -10.14 -16.61 -2.02
C TYR A 85 -11.23 -17.31 -2.84
N GLY A 86 -10.92 -18.46 -3.45
CA GLY A 86 -11.89 -19.24 -4.21
C GLY A 86 -13.09 -19.68 -3.37
N LEU A 87 -12.85 -20.22 -2.17
CA LEU A 87 -13.93 -20.59 -1.24
C LEU A 87 -14.79 -19.39 -0.83
N SER A 88 -14.18 -18.21 -0.67
CA SER A 88 -14.92 -17.00 -0.33
C SER A 88 -15.84 -16.54 -1.48
N GLU A 89 -15.36 -16.59 -2.73
CA GLU A 89 -16.16 -16.30 -3.92
C GLU A 89 -17.31 -17.30 -4.08
N ASP A 90 -17.03 -18.60 -3.97
CA ASP A 90 -18.05 -19.65 -4.05
C ASP A 90 -19.14 -19.46 -2.99
N ASN A 91 -18.75 -19.14 -1.75
CA ASN A 91 -19.69 -18.86 -0.67
C ASN A 91 -20.53 -17.60 -0.91
N LYS A 92 -19.96 -16.58 -1.57
CA LYS A 92 -20.68 -15.38 -1.96
C LYS A 92 -21.74 -15.69 -3.02
N ILE A 93 -21.41 -16.50 -4.02
CA ILE A 93 -22.36 -16.97 -5.03
C ILE A 93 -23.49 -17.77 -4.36
N LEU A 94 -23.15 -18.73 -3.51
CA LEU A 94 -24.13 -19.52 -2.75
C LEU A 94 -25.06 -18.64 -1.90
N ALA A 95 -24.53 -17.59 -1.26
CA ALA A 95 -25.33 -16.66 -0.48
C ALA A 95 -26.34 -15.88 -1.35
N ILE A 96 -25.95 -15.49 -2.57
CA ILE A 96 -26.85 -14.85 -3.55
C ILE A 96 -27.97 -15.81 -3.95
N GLU A 97 -27.62 -17.03 -4.34
CA GLU A 97 -28.59 -18.06 -4.76
C GLU A 97 -29.58 -18.38 -3.66
N LEU A 98 -29.09 -18.63 -2.44
CA LEU A 98 -29.93 -18.89 -1.27
C LEU A 98 -30.86 -17.72 -0.96
N SER A 99 -30.39 -16.48 -1.09
CA SER A 99 -31.23 -15.29 -0.91
C SER A 99 -32.40 -15.27 -1.90
N GLY A 100 -32.13 -15.59 -3.17
CA GLY A 100 -33.15 -15.74 -4.21
C GLY A 100 -34.18 -16.83 -3.89
N LEU A 101 -33.71 -18.05 -3.59
CA LEU A 101 -34.56 -19.18 -3.25
C LEU A 101 -35.42 -18.91 -2.00
N ILE A 102 -34.87 -18.23 -1.00
CA ILE A 102 -35.64 -17.81 0.19
C ILE A 102 -36.73 -16.81 -0.20
N ALA A 103 -36.45 -15.86 -1.09
CA ALA A 103 -37.44 -14.90 -1.56
C ALA A 103 -38.59 -15.61 -2.30
N GLU A 104 -38.27 -16.50 -3.24
CA GLU A 104 -39.23 -17.30 -3.99
C GLU A 104 -40.09 -18.19 -3.07
N ASN A 105 -39.45 -18.91 -2.14
CA ASN A 105 -40.16 -19.76 -1.19
C ASN A 105 -41.11 -18.94 -0.30
N ASN A 106 -40.68 -17.77 0.16
CA ASN A 106 -41.53 -16.88 0.95
C ASN A 106 -42.71 -16.33 0.13
N GLN A 107 -42.51 -16.05 -1.16
CA GLN A 107 -43.59 -15.65 -2.07
C GLN A 107 -44.60 -16.78 -2.26
N LEU A 108 -44.13 -18.02 -2.48
CA LEU A 108 -44.98 -19.21 -2.58
C LEU A 108 -45.77 -19.47 -1.29
N LYS A 109 -45.12 -19.40 -0.13
CA LYS A 109 -45.80 -19.55 1.17
C LYS A 109 -46.89 -18.51 1.35
N ARG A 110 -46.64 -17.24 0.99
CA ARG A 110 -47.66 -16.18 1.03
C ARG A 110 -48.84 -16.48 0.10
N PHE A 111 -48.57 -16.93 -1.12
CA PHE A 111 -49.60 -17.33 -2.08
C PHE A 111 -50.49 -18.45 -1.53
N LEU A 112 -49.89 -19.45 -0.88
CA LEU A 112 -50.58 -20.56 -0.22
C LEU A 112 -51.19 -20.20 1.14
N ARG A 113 -51.15 -18.92 1.58
CA ARG A 113 -51.58 -18.45 2.91
C ARG A 113 -50.86 -19.15 4.07
N MET A 114 -49.66 -19.65 3.84
CA MET A 114 -48.78 -20.22 4.84
C MET A 114 -47.88 -19.13 5.44
N LYS A 115 -47.47 -19.32 6.70
CA LYS A 115 -46.54 -18.39 7.35
C LYS A 115 -45.13 -18.52 6.76
N PRO A 116 -44.51 -17.41 6.32
CA PRO A 116 -43.11 -17.40 5.90
C PRO A 116 -42.20 -17.80 7.06
N GLU A 117 -41.14 -18.53 6.75
CA GLU A 117 -40.19 -18.99 7.76
C GLU A 117 -39.00 -18.03 7.84
N ARG A 118 -38.59 -17.72 9.07
CA ARG A 118 -37.48 -16.80 9.34
C ARG A 118 -36.38 -17.55 10.06
N ASN A 119 -35.52 -18.23 9.29
CA ASN A 119 -34.27 -18.74 9.83
C ASN A 119 -33.29 -17.56 9.98
N VAL A 120 -33.10 -17.11 11.22
CA VAL A 120 -32.25 -15.94 11.54
C VAL A 120 -30.76 -16.27 11.36
N GLU A 121 -30.34 -17.50 11.69
CA GLU A 121 -28.95 -17.93 11.54
C GLU A 121 -28.53 -17.98 10.08
N LEU A 122 -29.39 -18.58 9.23
CA LEU A 122 -29.16 -18.60 7.78
C LEU A 122 -29.08 -17.19 7.19
N ARG A 123 -29.94 -16.27 7.64
CA ARG A 123 -29.89 -14.87 7.20
C ARG A 123 -28.60 -14.17 7.63
N LYS A 124 -28.10 -14.42 8.84
CA LYS A 124 -26.82 -13.88 9.30
C LYS A 124 -25.66 -14.38 8.45
N LEU A 125 -25.63 -15.67 8.13
CA LEU A 125 -24.61 -16.27 7.25
C LEU A 125 -24.65 -15.67 5.84
N ILE A 126 -25.84 -15.57 5.25
CA ILE A 126 -26.02 -14.93 3.94
C ILE A 126 -25.54 -13.47 3.99
N SER A 127 -25.93 -12.70 5.01
CA SER A 127 -25.51 -11.30 5.14
C SER A 127 -23.99 -11.15 5.27
N TYR A 128 -23.33 -12.05 6.00
CA TYR A 128 -21.87 -12.04 6.15
C TYR A 128 -21.15 -12.12 4.79
N TYR A 129 -21.58 -13.02 3.90
CA TYR A 129 -20.96 -13.19 2.59
C TYR A 129 -21.40 -12.16 1.54
N LEU A 130 -22.50 -11.43 1.78
CA LEU A 130 -22.96 -10.36 0.88
C LEU A 130 -22.39 -8.97 1.22
N GLN A 131 -21.91 -8.77 2.45
CA GLN A 131 -21.36 -7.49 2.94
C GLN A 131 -19.85 -7.33 2.75
N GLY A 132 -19.15 -8.41 2.37
CA GLY A 132 -17.75 -8.38 1.92
C GLY A 132 -17.64 -8.04 0.45
#